data_AF-A0A1C5F8K7-F1
#
_entry.id   AF-A0A1C5F8K7-F1
#
_cell.length_a   1.000
_cell.length_b   1.000
_cell.length_c   1.000
_cell.angle_alpha   90.00
_cell.angle_beta   90.00
_cell.angle_gamma   90.00
#
_symmetry.space_group_name_H-M   'P 1'
#
loop_
_entity.id
_entity.type
_entity.pdbx_description
1 polymer ?
#
loop_
_entity_poly.entity_id
_entity_poly.type
_entity_poly.pdbx_seq_one_letter_code
_entity_poly.pdbx_strand_id
1 'polypeptide(L)'
;PKGTTVLGVDIGGGTRDAAVIKLDAALGKRASAPLLLSVGGKTEELSPDKAGLSLDSQATVRDAAGSDYNPVSVIGSLFGGQRIAQPVIPVDQEKLSAALTDLAGVSGSATEGTIKFEPGRAVAVPGKSGQSLDVSHSIISVRDAYRSQVQTGRTNTVELPIAPRDPTITQAELDRAMNEFAKPAMSDLITIKAGDKQIQFGPAKSLPKILSMKAIDGRLVEVYDKKAIEELLEGVFDGITITKGDGKQHPVSADDVAQAMQKALLGTTPAERTQVIDLDPS
;
A
#
# COMPACT_ATOMS: atom_id res chain seq x y z
N PRO A 1 4.82 -0.83 41.33
CA PRO A 1 4.67 -1.70 42.52
C PRO A 1 5.60 -2.93 42.43
N LYS A 2 5.89 -3.64 43.53
CA LYS A 2 6.61 -4.93 43.45
C LYS A 2 5.69 -6.01 42.87
N GLY A 3 6.28 -7.03 42.23
CA GLY A 3 5.54 -8.16 41.66
C GLY A 3 4.64 -7.82 40.47
N THR A 4 4.91 -6.72 39.75
CA THR A 4 4.15 -6.32 38.56
C THR A 4 4.78 -6.93 37.31
N THR A 5 4.02 -7.75 36.59
CA THR A 5 4.47 -8.40 35.35
C THR A 5 3.67 -7.90 34.15
N VAL A 6 4.32 -7.83 32.99
CA VAL A 6 3.69 -7.54 31.69
C VAL A 6 4.11 -8.62 30.72
N LEU A 7 3.15 -9.34 30.13
CA LEU A 7 3.42 -10.42 29.17
C LEU A 7 4.49 -11.42 29.66
N GLY A 8 4.54 -11.68 30.97
CA GLY A 8 5.52 -12.58 31.60
C GLY A 8 6.85 -11.95 32.00
N VAL A 9 7.08 -10.67 31.74
CA VAL A 9 8.28 -9.91 32.15
C VAL A 9 8.02 -9.20 33.47
N ASP A 10 8.84 -9.43 34.50
CA ASP A 10 8.76 -8.69 35.76
C ASP A 10 9.37 -7.28 35.62
N ILE A 11 8.51 -6.28 35.74
CA ILE A 11 8.84 -4.85 35.68
C ILE A 11 8.73 -4.17 37.06
N GLY A 12 8.43 -4.94 38.11
CA GLY A 12 8.20 -4.41 39.45
C GLY A 12 9.48 -4.04 40.21
N GLY A 13 9.30 -3.26 41.27
CA GLY A 13 10.34 -3.01 42.29
C GLY A 13 11.49 -2.05 41.91
N GLY A 14 11.44 -1.42 40.74
CA GLY A 14 12.44 -0.44 40.28
C GLY A 14 11.83 0.89 39.81
N THR A 15 12.65 1.73 39.16
CA THR A 15 12.20 2.97 38.52
C THR A 15 11.44 2.69 37.23
N ARG A 16 10.67 3.68 36.75
CA ARG A 16 9.95 3.58 35.47
C ARG A 16 10.91 3.33 34.31
N ASP A 17 12.04 4.02 34.26
CA ASP A 17 13.03 3.84 33.19
C ASP A 17 13.64 2.44 33.20
N ALA A 18 13.94 1.90 34.38
CA ALA A 18 14.45 0.53 34.51
C ALA A 18 13.39 -0.51 34.06
N ALA A 19 12.11 -0.25 34.32
CA ALA A 19 11.00 -1.09 33.85
C ALA A 19 10.87 -1.06 32.32
N VAL A 20 10.99 0.12 31.69
CA VAL A 20 10.96 0.27 30.23
C VAL A 20 12.12 -0.49 29.59
N ILE A 21 13.35 -0.27 30.07
CA ILE A 21 14.55 -0.96 29.56
C ILE A 21 14.41 -2.48 29.65
N LYS A 22 13.88 -2.99 30.77
CA LYS A 22 13.61 -4.44 30.92
C LYS A 22 12.60 -4.95 29.91
N LEU A 23 11.52 -4.20 29.68
CA LEU A 23 10.48 -4.61 28.74
C LEU A 23 11.00 -4.60 27.30
N ASP A 24 11.73 -3.56 26.91
CA ASP A 24 12.34 -3.45 25.58
C ASP A 24 13.38 -4.57 25.34
N ALA A 25 14.22 -4.85 26.33
CA ALA A 25 15.21 -5.91 26.23
C ALA A 25 14.56 -7.31 26.07
N ALA A 26 13.44 -7.55 26.76
CA ALA A 26 12.77 -8.84 26.74
C ALA A 26 11.84 -9.03 25.53
N LEU A 27 11.14 -7.97 25.11
CA LEU A 27 10.04 -8.04 24.15
C LEU A 27 10.32 -7.34 22.83
N GLY A 28 11.27 -6.40 22.77
CA GLY A 28 11.53 -5.57 21.58
C GLY A 28 11.80 -6.40 20.32
N LYS A 29 12.67 -7.41 20.41
CA LYS A 29 12.95 -8.31 19.28
C LYS A 29 11.72 -9.12 18.83
N ARG A 30 10.83 -9.47 19.76
CA ARG A 30 9.59 -10.22 19.46
C ARG A 30 8.55 -9.32 18.82
N ALA A 31 8.50 -8.07 19.27
CA ALA A 31 7.62 -7.01 18.77
C ALA A 31 8.00 -6.53 17.36
N SER A 32 9.27 -6.68 16.96
CA SER A 32 9.73 -6.37 15.60
C SER A 32 9.75 -7.57 14.65
N ALA A 33 9.53 -8.79 15.14
CA ALA A 33 9.59 -9.99 14.31
C ALA A 33 8.37 -10.05 13.36
N PRO A 34 8.55 -10.45 12.09
CA PRO A 34 7.44 -10.64 11.16
C PRO A 34 6.38 -11.62 11.69
N LEU A 35 5.11 -11.32 11.44
CA LEU A 35 4.03 -12.28 11.63
C LEU A 35 3.91 -13.19 10.41
N LEU A 36 3.62 -14.47 10.63
CA LEU A 36 3.28 -15.41 9.57
C LEU A 36 1.76 -15.49 9.44
N LEU A 37 1.24 -15.09 8.28
CA LEU A 37 -0.19 -15.07 7.99
C LEU A 37 -0.48 -16.07 6.88
N SER A 38 -1.54 -16.87 7.02
CA SER A 38 -2.00 -17.75 5.95
C SER A 38 -3.30 -17.23 5.36
N VAL A 39 -3.33 -17.09 4.04
CA VAL A 39 -4.50 -16.66 3.27
C VAL A 39 -4.75 -17.68 2.18
N GLY A 40 -5.85 -18.42 2.26
CA GLY A 40 -6.17 -19.46 1.28
C GLY A 40 -5.08 -20.54 1.15
N GLY A 41 -4.39 -20.87 2.25
CA GLY A 41 -3.32 -21.89 2.28
C GLY A 41 -1.95 -21.41 1.82
N LYS A 42 -1.80 -20.15 1.38
CA LYS A 42 -0.49 -19.52 1.12
C LYS A 42 -0.03 -18.79 2.36
N THR A 43 1.25 -18.92 2.71
CA THR A 43 1.85 -18.24 3.86
C THR A 43 2.60 -16.99 3.38
N GLU A 44 2.36 -15.88 4.04
CA GLU A 44 2.94 -14.57 3.75
C GLU A 44 3.42 -13.92 5.04
N GLU A 45 4.44 -13.07 4.93
CA GLU A 45 5.00 -12.35 6.07
C GLU A 45 4.41 -10.94 6.17
N LEU A 46 3.99 -10.56 7.38
CA LEU A 46 3.58 -9.19 7.69
C LEU A 46 4.57 -8.55 8.66
N SER A 47 5.24 -7.50 8.21
CA SER A 47 6.14 -6.70 9.05
C SER A 47 5.32 -5.82 10.00
N PRO A 48 5.47 -5.94 11.34
CA PRO A 48 4.66 -5.18 12.30
C PRO A 48 4.72 -3.66 12.12
N ASP A 49 5.92 -3.13 11.89
CA ASP A 49 6.18 -1.70 11.69
C ASP A 49 5.44 -1.13 10.47
N LYS A 50 5.46 -1.87 9.34
CA LYS A 50 4.73 -1.50 8.12
C LYS A 50 3.22 -1.62 8.30
N ALA A 51 2.78 -2.57 9.13
CA ALA A 51 1.39 -2.79 9.46
C ALA A 51 0.87 -1.87 10.58
N GLY A 52 1.70 -0.97 11.12
CA GLY A 52 1.27 -0.06 12.18
C GLY A 52 1.08 -0.71 13.54
N LEU A 53 1.69 -1.88 13.76
CA LEU A 53 1.68 -2.64 15.01
C LEU A 53 2.95 -2.36 15.80
N SER A 54 2.83 -1.96 17.06
CA SER A 54 3.99 -1.81 17.94
C SER A 54 3.65 -2.14 19.40
N LEU A 55 4.68 -2.37 20.20
CA LEU A 55 4.58 -2.42 21.66
C LEU A 55 5.05 -1.07 22.20
N ASP A 56 4.18 -0.35 22.90
CA ASP A 56 4.55 0.88 23.59
C ASP A 56 4.96 0.58 25.04
N SER A 57 6.24 0.31 25.25
CA SER A 57 6.79 0.01 26.57
C SER A 57 6.65 1.16 27.55
N GLN A 58 6.74 2.41 27.08
CA GLN A 58 6.62 3.59 27.94
C GLN A 58 5.19 3.75 28.44
N ALA A 59 4.21 3.67 27.55
CA ALA A 59 2.80 3.70 27.92
C ALA A 59 2.43 2.53 28.81
N THR A 60 2.91 1.33 28.48
CA THR A 60 2.69 0.13 29.29
C THR A 60 3.18 0.32 30.73
N VAL A 61 4.40 0.81 30.92
CA VAL A 61 4.95 1.07 32.26
C VAL A 61 4.22 2.20 32.97
N ARG A 62 3.84 3.26 32.25
CA ARG A 62 3.06 4.38 32.79
C ARG A 62 1.70 3.92 33.31
N ASP A 63 0.97 3.12 32.54
CA ASP A 63 -0.35 2.62 32.90
C ASP A 63 -0.26 1.58 34.03
N ALA A 64 0.78 0.72 33.99
CA ALA A 64 1.09 -0.20 35.08
C ALA A 64 1.40 0.54 36.39
N ALA A 65 1.99 1.73 36.33
CA ALA A 65 2.27 2.60 37.48
C ALA A 65 1.06 3.46 37.90
N GLY A 66 0.11 3.73 37.01
CA GLY A 66 -1.04 4.62 37.24
C GLY A 66 -2.28 3.95 37.85
N SER A 67 -2.37 2.62 37.86
CA SER A 67 -3.54 1.87 38.41
C SER A 67 -3.69 1.92 39.95
N ASP A 68 -3.05 2.87 40.63
CA ASP A 68 -3.22 3.10 42.08
C ASP A 68 -4.52 3.87 42.42
N TYR A 69 -5.39 4.13 41.43
CA TYR A 69 -6.70 4.80 41.60
C TYR A 69 -7.94 3.95 41.23
N ASN A 70 -7.80 2.62 41.06
CA ASN A 70 -8.97 1.73 40.92
C ASN A 70 -9.17 0.88 42.20
N PRO A 71 -10.18 1.14 43.05
CA PRO A 71 -10.31 0.57 44.40
C PRO A 71 -10.64 -0.93 44.44
N VAL A 72 -10.80 -1.60 43.29
CA VAL A 72 -11.13 -3.04 43.24
C VAL A 72 -9.87 -3.92 43.12
N SER A 73 -8.70 -3.37 42.74
CA SER A 73 -7.45 -4.15 42.61
C SER A 73 -6.59 -4.22 43.88
N VAL A 74 -7.02 -3.61 44.98
CA VAL A 74 -6.21 -3.46 46.22
C VAL A 74 -6.35 -4.64 47.20
N ILE A 75 -7.30 -5.56 47.00
CA ILE A 75 -7.58 -6.63 47.99
C ILE A 75 -6.51 -7.74 47.98
N GLY A 76 -5.76 -7.92 46.89
CA GLY A 76 -4.71 -8.96 46.78
C GLY A 76 -3.30 -8.51 47.20
N SER A 77 -3.04 -7.20 47.35
CA SER A 77 -1.66 -6.68 47.47
C SER A 77 -1.04 -6.80 48.85
N LEU A 78 -1.79 -7.24 49.87
CA LEU A 78 -1.25 -7.47 51.22
C LEU A 78 -0.73 -8.91 51.43
N PHE A 79 -0.94 -9.81 50.47
CA PHE A 79 -0.52 -11.22 50.55
C PHE A 79 0.34 -11.67 49.35
N GLY A 80 1.25 -10.82 48.86
CA GLY A 80 2.27 -11.25 47.88
C GLY A 80 1.74 -11.65 46.49
N GLY A 81 0.55 -11.18 46.10
CA GLY A 81 -0.04 -11.48 44.79
C GLY A 81 0.73 -10.85 43.63
N GLN A 82 0.93 -11.61 42.55
CA GLN A 82 1.46 -11.11 41.27
C GLN A 82 0.42 -10.17 40.63
N ARG A 83 0.85 -8.97 40.21
CA ARG A 83 0.01 -8.02 39.47
C ARG A 83 0.31 -8.14 37.98
N ILE A 84 -0.64 -8.60 37.19
CA ILE A 84 -0.52 -8.66 35.73
C ILE A 84 -1.00 -7.33 35.15
N ALA A 85 -0.08 -6.55 34.59
CA ALA A 85 -0.40 -5.33 33.87
C ALA A 85 -0.59 -5.63 32.37
N GLN A 86 -1.53 -4.92 31.74
CA GLN A 86 -1.81 -5.06 30.32
C GLN A 86 -0.79 -4.29 29.49
N PRO A 87 -0.25 -4.88 28.40
CA PRO A 87 0.59 -4.15 27.46
C PRO A 87 -0.24 -3.14 26.67
N VAL A 88 0.36 -2.01 26.36
CA VAL A 88 -0.17 -1.03 25.42
C VAL A 88 0.39 -1.37 24.04
N ILE A 89 -0.49 -1.82 23.15
CA ILE A 89 -0.18 -2.18 21.76
C ILE A 89 -1.00 -1.24 20.88
N PRO A 90 -0.46 -0.05 20.53
CA PRO A 90 -1.13 0.83 19.60
C PRO A 90 -1.19 0.16 18.22
N VAL A 91 -2.31 0.39 17.53
CA VAL A 91 -2.54 -0.09 16.18
C VAL A 91 -2.95 1.10 15.33
N ASP A 92 -2.14 1.41 14.33
CA ASP A 92 -2.52 2.29 13.24
C ASP A 92 -3.44 1.50 12.29
N GLN A 93 -4.76 1.70 12.44
CA GLN A 93 -5.76 0.93 11.71
C GLN A 93 -5.68 1.15 10.20
N GLU A 94 -5.28 2.35 9.76
CA GLU A 94 -5.15 2.67 8.34
C GLU A 94 -3.98 1.89 7.73
N LYS A 95 -2.82 1.88 8.40
CA LYS A 95 -1.66 1.09 7.96
C LYS A 95 -1.94 -0.41 7.98
N LEU A 96 -2.61 -0.91 9.02
CA LEU A 96 -2.96 -2.33 9.10
C LEU A 96 -3.94 -2.71 7.99
N SER A 97 -4.96 -1.89 7.76
CA SER A 97 -5.93 -2.11 6.68
C SER A 97 -5.27 -2.07 5.30
N ALA A 98 -4.36 -1.12 5.05
CA ALA A 98 -3.61 -1.04 3.81
C ALA A 98 -2.73 -2.28 3.60
N ALA A 99 -1.94 -2.67 4.61
CA ALA A 99 -1.07 -3.84 4.52
C ALA A 99 -1.87 -5.14 4.29
N LEU A 100 -3.04 -5.29 4.91
CA LEU A 100 -3.93 -6.43 4.67
C LEU A 100 -4.60 -6.37 3.29
N THR A 101 -4.90 -5.19 2.78
CA THR A 101 -5.44 -5.02 1.42
C THR A 101 -4.41 -5.42 0.36
N ASP A 102 -3.15 -5.03 0.56
CA ASP A 102 -2.04 -5.44 -0.32
C ASP A 102 -1.87 -6.97 -0.31
N LEU A 103 -1.93 -7.58 0.87
CA LEU A 103 -1.91 -9.03 1.05
C LEU A 103 -3.08 -9.72 0.32
N ALA A 104 -4.29 -9.15 0.43
CA ALA A 104 -5.49 -9.66 -0.24
C ALA A 104 -5.34 -9.72 -1.77
N GLY A 105 -4.61 -8.76 -2.36
CA GLY A 105 -4.34 -8.69 -3.79
C GLY A 105 -3.43 -9.81 -4.31
N VAL A 106 -2.60 -10.41 -3.44
CA VAL A 106 -1.64 -11.46 -3.81
C VAL A 106 -2.22 -12.87 -3.61
N SER A 107 -3.08 -13.05 -2.61
CA SER A 107 -3.53 -14.37 -2.17
C SER A 107 -4.97 -14.71 -2.55
N GLY A 108 -5.78 -13.74 -3.02
CA GLY A 108 -7.16 -13.96 -3.44
C GLY A 108 -7.30 -14.67 -4.80
N SER A 109 -8.44 -15.34 -5.01
CA SER A 109 -8.84 -15.88 -6.31
C SER A 109 -9.78 -14.95 -7.08
N ALA A 110 -10.37 -13.96 -6.41
CA ALA A 110 -11.12 -12.89 -7.06
C ALA A 110 -10.17 -11.95 -7.82
N THR A 111 -10.55 -11.56 -9.03
CA THR A 111 -9.76 -10.62 -9.86
C THR A 111 -10.65 -9.49 -10.34
N GLU A 112 -10.15 -8.25 -10.26
CA GLU A 112 -10.83 -7.09 -10.85
C GLU A 112 -10.79 -7.13 -12.39
N GLY A 113 -11.79 -6.51 -13.01
CA GLY A 113 -11.76 -6.25 -14.44
C GLY A 113 -10.72 -5.19 -14.79
N THR A 114 -10.08 -5.31 -15.95
CA THR A 114 -9.09 -4.34 -16.42
C THR A 114 -8.98 -4.36 -17.95
N ILE A 115 -8.16 -3.47 -18.51
CA ILE A 115 -7.77 -3.49 -19.92
C ILE A 115 -6.26 -3.67 -19.99
N LYS A 116 -5.82 -4.66 -20.76
CA LYS A 116 -4.41 -4.89 -21.08
C LYS A 116 -4.07 -4.22 -22.40
N PHE A 117 -2.95 -3.53 -22.43
CA PHE A 117 -2.36 -3.01 -23.64
C PHE A 117 -1.31 -4.01 -24.13
N GLU A 118 -1.62 -4.70 -25.22
CA GLU A 118 -0.75 -5.65 -25.89
C GLU A 118 -0.14 -5.01 -27.14
N PRO A 119 0.96 -5.54 -27.69
CA PRO A 119 1.49 -5.11 -28.98
C PRO A 119 0.40 -5.03 -30.05
N GLY A 120 0.07 -3.81 -30.46
CA GLY A 120 -0.88 -3.50 -31.52
C GLY A 120 -2.36 -3.44 -31.12
N ARG A 121 -2.74 -3.71 -29.86
CA ARG A 121 -4.16 -3.73 -29.46
C ARG A 121 -4.40 -3.55 -27.97
N ALA A 122 -5.60 -3.10 -27.61
CA ALA A 122 -6.13 -3.17 -26.25
C ALA A 122 -7.07 -4.38 -26.11
N VAL A 123 -6.99 -5.08 -24.97
CA VAL A 123 -7.78 -6.29 -24.67
C VAL A 123 -8.50 -6.09 -23.34
N ALA A 124 -9.84 -6.12 -23.36
CA ALA A 124 -10.63 -6.12 -22.14
C ALA A 124 -10.50 -7.48 -21.45
N VAL A 125 -10.21 -7.45 -20.15
CA VAL A 125 -10.11 -8.64 -19.30
C VAL A 125 -11.19 -8.52 -18.23
N PRO A 126 -12.31 -9.25 -18.36
CA PRO A 126 -13.35 -9.27 -17.35
C PRO A 126 -12.83 -9.76 -16.01
N GLY A 127 -13.34 -9.15 -14.94
CA GLY A 127 -13.11 -9.61 -13.59
C GLY A 127 -13.75 -10.97 -13.34
N LYS A 128 -13.30 -11.66 -12.29
CA LYS A 128 -13.82 -12.96 -11.89
C LYS A 128 -14.15 -12.92 -10.41
N SER A 129 -15.37 -13.31 -10.07
CA SER A 129 -15.75 -13.56 -8.68
C SER A 129 -14.89 -14.67 -8.11
N GLY A 130 -14.57 -14.54 -6.83
CA GLY A 130 -13.76 -15.52 -6.13
C GLY A 130 -13.78 -15.25 -4.64
N GLN A 131 -12.67 -15.60 -3.98
CA GLN A 131 -12.45 -15.32 -2.57
C GLN A 131 -11.32 -14.30 -2.43
N SER A 132 -11.44 -13.44 -1.43
CA SER A 132 -10.40 -12.51 -1.03
C SER A 132 -10.33 -12.47 0.48
N LEU A 133 -9.24 -11.91 1.00
CA LEU A 133 -9.09 -11.70 2.43
C LEU A 133 -10.23 -10.83 2.96
N ASP A 134 -10.86 -11.26 4.05
CA ASP A 134 -11.77 -10.42 4.81
C ASP A 134 -10.95 -9.48 5.69
N VAL A 135 -10.58 -8.31 5.14
CA VAL A 135 -9.69 -7.35 5.81
C VAL A 135 -10.25 -6.94 7.18
N SER A 136 -11.54 -6.65 7.27
CA SER A 136 -12.18 -6.18 8.50
C SER A 136 -12.11 -7.21 9.63
N HIS A 137 -12.41 -8.48 9.35
CA HIS A 137 -12.27 -9.53 10.36
C HIS A 137 -10.81 -9.93 10.61
N SER A 138 -9.94 -9.81 9.60
CA SER A 138 -8.52 -10.15 9.70
C SER A 138 -7.75 -9.22 10.65
N ILE A 139 -8.15 -7.95 10.77
CA ILE A 139 -7.57 -6.99 11.71
C ILE A 139 -7.54 -7.56 13.14
N ILE A 140 -8.63 -8.22 13.57
CA ILE A 140 -8.75 -8.79 14.90
C ILE A 140 -7.77 -9.94 15.08
N SER A 141 -7.73 -10.88 14.12
CA SER A 141 -6.83 -12.02 14.13
C SER A 141 -5.36 -11.60 14.17
N VAL A 142 -4.98 -10.59 13.39
CA VAL A 142 -3.59 -10.09 13.34
C VAL A 142 -3.18 -9.41 14.63
N ARG A 143 -4.06 -8.61 15.25
CA ARG A 143 -3.78 -7.99 16.55
C ARG A 143 -3.57 -9.05 17.63
N ASP A 144 -4.42 -10.05 17.66
CA ASP A 144 -4.35 -11.12 18.67
C ASP A 144 -3.10 -11.99 18.46
N ALA A 145 -2.76 -12.28 17.20
CA ALA A 145 -1.52 -12.92 16.81
C ALA A 145 -0.28 -12.14 17.26
N TYR A 146 -0.25 -10.84 16.99
CA TYR A 146 0.85 -9.95 17.38
C TYR A 146 1.07 -10.00 18.90
N ARG A 147 0.00 -9.82 19.68
CA ARG A 147 0.08 -9.91 21.15
C ARG A 147 0.63 -11.26 21.62
N SER A 148 0.13 -12.36 21.04
CA SER A 148 0.58 -13.72 21.38
C SER A 148 2.05 -13.93 21.03
N GLN A 149 2.52 -13.43 19.89
CA GLN A 149 3.92 -13.51 19.47
C GLN A 149 4.82 -12.72 20.42
N VAL A 150 4.44 -11.49 20.77
CA VAL A 150 5.20 -10.67 21.73
C VAL A 150 5.30 -11.39 23.08
N GLN A 151 4.19 -11.94 23.57
CA GLN A 151 4.14 -12.65 24.84
C GLN A 151 5.00 -13.93 24.85
N THR A 152 4.85 -14.78 23.85
CA THR A 152 5.43 -16.13 23.85
C THR A 152 6.81 -16.19 23.20
N GLY A 153 7.14 -15.22 22.34
CA GLY A 153 8.31 -15.26 21.46
C GLY A 153 8.22 -16.32 20.36
N ARG A 154 7.03 -16.91 20.14
CA ARG A 154 6.80 -17.93 19.11
C ARG A 154 6.08 -17.31 17.92
N THR A 155 6.62 -17.55 16.74
CA THR A 155 5.97 -17.21 15.48
C THR A 155 5.07 -18.36 15.06
N ASN A 156 3.76 -18.17 15.19
CA ASN A 156 2.76 -19.13 14.72
C ASN A 156 2.13 -18.60 13.44
N THR A 157 1.85 -19.49 12.49
CA THR A 157 1.08 -19.13 11.31
C THR A 157 -0.38 -18.93 11.70
N VAL A 158 -0.93 -17.78 11.32
CA VAL A 158 -2.30 -17.39 11.65
C VAL A 158 -3.13 -17.40 10.38
N GLU A 159 -4.11 -18.29 10.33
CA GLU A 159 -5.06 -18.34 9.22
C GLU A 159 -6.01 -17.14 9.30
N LEU A 160 -6.07 -16.38 8.22
CA LEU A 160 -6.94 -15.22 8.12
C LEU A 160 -8.25 -15.57 7.42
N PRO A 161 -9.38 -14.98 7.87
CA PRO A 161 -10.67 -15.22 7.25
C PRO A 161 -10.68 -14.73 5.79
N ILE A 162 -11.29 -15.53 4.93
CA ILE A 162 -11.57 -15.17 3.53
C ILE A 162 -13.07 -15.07 3.33
N ALA A 163 -13.48 -14.14 2.46
CA ALA A 163 -14.87 -13.92 2.10
C ALA A 163 -15.04 -13.94 0.58
N PRO A 164 -16.24 -14.27 0.07
CA PRO A 164 -16.58 -14.06 -1.33
C PRO A 164 -16.40 -12.59 -1.71
N ARG A 165 -15.80 -12.34 -2.87
CA ARG A 165 -15.63 -11.01 -3.44
C ARG A 165 -15.96 -11.04 -4.92
N ASP A 166 -16.83 -10.13 -5.31
CA ASP A 166 -17.16 -9.86 -6.71
C ASP A 166 -16.29 -8.73 -7.27
N PRO A 167 -16.00 -8.73 -8.58
CA PRO A 167 -15.32 -7.63 -9.23
C PRO A 167 -16.17 -6.36 -9.15
N THR A 168 -15.51 -5.24 -8.85
CA THR A 168 -16.13 -3.91 -8.80
C THR A 168 -16.32 -3.31 -10.19
N ILE A 169 -15.45 -3.67 -11.13
CA ILE A 169 -15.51 -3.21 -12.52
C ILE A 169 -16.60 -3.97 -13.28
N THR A 170 -17.61 -3.23 -13.73
CA THR A 170 -18.73 -3.78 -14.50
C THR A 170 -18.37 -3.98 -15.98
N GLN A 171 -19.19 -4.75 -16.71
CA GLN A 171 -19.02 -4.86 -18.16
C GLN A 171 -19.22 -3.51 -18.87
N ALA A 172 -20.19 -2.69 -18.42
CA ALA A 172 -20.43 -1.36 -18.97
C ALA A 172 -19.21 -0.44 -18.78
N GLU A 173 -18.53 -0.55 -17.65
CA GLU A 173 -17.28 0.15 -17.37
C GLU A 173 -16.15 -0.27 -18.33
N LEU A 174 -15.97 -1.58 -18.55
CA LEU A 174 -15.00 -2.09 -19.51
C LEU A 174 -15.28 -1.57 -20.92
N ASP A 175 -16.54 -1.62 -21.35
CA ASP A 175 -16.95 -1.16 -22.68
C ASP A 175 -16.69 0.34 -22.84
N ARG A 176 -17.00 1.14 -21.81
CA ARG A 176 -16.72 2.57 -21.79
C ARG A 176 -15.22 2.83 -21.92
N ALA A 177 -14.40 2.31 -21.00
CA ALA A 177 -12.96 2.54 -20.99
C ALA A 177 -12.28 2.04 -22.28
N MET A 178 -12.80 0.94 -22.86
CA MET A 178 -12.33 0.42 -24.13
C MET A 178 -12.62 1.38 -25.29
N ASN A 179 -13.82 1.95 -25.36
CA ASN A 179 -14.25 2.80 -26.47
C ASN A 179 -13.75 4.24 -26.34
N GLU A 180 -13.76 4.80 -25.13
CA GLU A 180 -13.42 6.21 -24.89
C GLU A 180 -11.91 6.43 -24.81
N PHE A 181 -11.14 5.44 -24.34
CA PHE A 181 -9.70 5.60 -24.17
C PHE A 181 -8.89 4.52 -24.89
N ALA A 182 -9.11 3.23 -24.58
CA ALA A 182 -8.11 2.22 -24.91
C ALA A 182 -7.97 1.97 -26.43
N LYS A 183 -9.09 1.96 -27.17
CA LYS A 183 -9.08 1.87 -28.64
C LYS A 183 -8.46 3.12 -29.29
N PRO A 184 -8.88 4.36 -28.95
CA PRO A 184 -8.21 5.58 -29.44
C PRO A 184 -6.71 5.62 -29.12
N ALA A 185 -6.33 5.27 -27.89
CA ALA A 185 -4.94 5.28 -27.45
C ALA A 185 -4.07 4.38 -28.34
N MET A 186 -4.58 3.19 -28.69
CA MET A 186 -3.87 2.18 -29.47
C MET A 186 -4.08 2.27 -30.98
N SER A 187 -4.81 3.28 -31.49
CA SER A 187 -5.18 3.33 -32.90
C SER A 187 -4.03 3.66 -33.85
N ASP A 188 -3.03 4.43 -33.38
CA ASP A 188 -1.85 4.81 -34.15
C ASP A 188 -0.72 5.29 -33.23
N LEU A 189 0.41 5.73 -33.79
CA LEU A 189 1.44 6.45 -33.05
C LEU A 189 0.96 7.83 -32.59
N ILE A 190 1.52 8.30 -31.49
CA ILE A 190 1.46 9.70 -31.06
C ILE A 190 2.86 10.30 -31.19
N THR A 191 2.92 11.62 -31.38
CA THR A 191 4.18 12.38 -31.40
C THR A 191 4.16 13.43 -30.30
N ILE A 192 5.14 13.41 -29.42
CA ILE A 192 5.34 14.43 -28.38
C ILE A 192 6.53 15.28 -28.77
N LYS A 193 6.36 16.60 -28.77
CA LYS A 193 7.39 17.58 -29.13
C LYS A 193 7.71 18.49 -27.96
N ALA A 194 8.96 18.88 -27.84
CA ALA A 194 9.42 19.90 -26.89
C ALA A 194 10.58 20.66 -27.52
N GLY A 195 10.40 21.97 -27.72
CA GLY A 195 11.36 22.78 -28.47
C GLY A 195 11.56 22.26 -29.89
N ASP A 196 12.82 22.02 -30.26
CA ASP A 196 13.24 21.46 -31.56
C ASP A 196 13.27 19.92 -31.59
N LYS A 197 12.91 19.26 -30.49
CA LYS A 197 13.00 17.81 -30.33
C LYS A 197 11.64 17.13 -30.30
N GLN A 198 11.62 15.84 -30.65
CA GLN A 198 10.40 15.04 -30.64
C GLN A 198 10.67 13.56 -30.42
N ILE A 199 9.66 12.86 -29.92
CA ILE A 199 9.63 11.39 -29.76
C ILE A 199 8.26 10.85 -30.17
N GLN A 200 8.24 9.61 -30.66
CA GLN A 200 7.02 8.90 -31.03
C GLN A 200 6.76 7.70 -30.12
N PHE A 201 5.51 7.55 -29.71
CA PHE A 201 5.04 6.37 -28.98
C PHE A 201 4.00 5.63 -29.82
N GLY A 202 4.19 4.33 -30.05
CA GLY A 202 3.37 3.54 -30.94
C GLY A 202 2.78 2.28 -30.30
N PRO A 203 1.67 1.77 -30.83
CA PRO A 203 0.92 0.65 -30.25
C PRO A 203 1.69 -0.67 -30.30
N ALA A 204 2.66 -0.82 -31.21
CA ALA A 204 3.40 -2.08 -31.36
C ALA A 204 4.44 -2.33 -30.26
N LYS A 205 5.00 -1.29 -29.64
CA LYS A 205 6.18 -1.44 -28.76
C LYS A 205 6.16 -0.56 -27.51
N SER A 206 5.94 0.73 -27.64
CA SER A 206 6.12 1.67 -26.53
C SER A 206 4.85 1.90 -25.73
N LEU A 207 3.68 2.09 -26.38
CA LEU A 207 2.41 2.28 -25.65
C LEU A 207 2.05 1.09 -24.74
N PRO A 208 2.20 -0.19 -25.15
CA PRO A 208 1.96 -1.33 -24.26
C PRO A 208 2.83 -1.37 -23.00
N LYS A 209 4.00 -0.73 -23.02
CA LYS A 209 4.94 -0.73 -21.89
C LYS A 209 4.64 0.36 -20.87
N ILE A 210 3.98 1.43 -21.29
CA ILE A 210 3.77 2.62 -20.47
C ILE A 210 2.32 2.82 -20.06
N LEU A 211 1.36 2.17 -20.73
CA LEU A 211 -0.06 2.29 -20.43
C LEU A 211 -0.56 1.10 -19.62
N SER A 212 -1.34 1.39 -18.59
CA SER A 212 -2.13 0.42 -17.84
C SER A 212 -3.43 1.06 -17.35
N MET A 213 -4.34 0.25 -16.81
CA MET A 213 -5.60 0.70 -16.21
C MET A 213 -5.69 0.21 -14.77
N LYS A 214 -6.10 1.09 -13.86
CA LYS A 214 -6.40 0.73 -12.46
C LYS A 214 -7.88 0.94 -12.16
N ALA A 215 -8.44 0.00 -11.40
CA ALA A 215 -9.77 0.14 -10.83
C ALA A 215 -9.69 1.11 -9.63
N ILE A 216 -10.43 2.22 -9.70
CA ILE A 216 -10.58 3.21 -8.64
C ILE A 216 -12.07 3.55 -8.56
N ASP A 217 -12.69 3.30 -7.42
CA ASP A 217 -14.11 3.62 -7.15
C ASP A 217 -15.06 3.12 -8.25
N GLY A 218 -14.85 1.88 -8.70
CA GLY A 218 -15.67 1.24 -9.74
C GLY A 218 -15.41 1.75 -11.16
N ARG A 219 -14.39 2.57 -11.37
CA ARG A 219 -13.95 3.04 -12.70
C ARG A 219 -12.55 2.57 -13.05
N LEU A 220 -12.30 2.36 -14.34
CA LEU A 220 -10.96 2.21 -14.89
C LEU A 220 -10.38 3.58 -15.20
N VAL A 221 -9.26 3.87 -14.54
CA VAL A 221 -8.47 5.09 -14.70
C VAL A 221 -7.13 4.72 -15.33
N GLU A 222 -6.72 5.48 -16.33
CA GLU A 222 -5.45 5.32 -17.01
C GLU A 222 -4.27 5.59 -16.09
N VAL A 223 -3.23 4.77 -16.22
CA VAL A 223 -1.99 4.92 -15.49
C VAL A 223 -0.83 4.89 -16.47
N TYR A 224 0.02 5.90 -16.35
CA TYR A 224 1.24 6.06 -17.11
C TYR A 224 2.42 5.61 -16.25
N ASP A 225 3.14 4.59 -16.70
CA ASP A 225 4.38 4.15 -16.06
C ASP A 225 5.49 5.16 -16.37
N LYS A 226 5.66 6.11 -15.44
CA LYS A 226 6.65 7.19 -15.53
C LYS A 226 8.07 6.66 -15.67
N LYS A 227 8.39 5.55 -15.01
CA LYS A 227 9.72 4.95 -15.08
C LYS A 227 9.96 4.36 -16.48
N ALA A 228 8.98 3.65 -17.03
CA ALA A 228 9.07 3.14 -18.40
C ALA A 228 9.06 4.26 -19.44
N ILE A 229 8.37 5.38 -19.19
CA ILE A 229 8.47 6.58 -20.03
C ILE A 229 9.90 7.13 -19.99
N GLU A 230 10.46 7.35 -18.80
CA GLU A 230 11.85 7.84 -18.63
C GLU A 230 12.86 6.95 -19.36
N GLU A 231 12.73 5.62 -19.22
CA GLU A 231 13.55 4.64 -19.92
C GLU A 231 13.40 4.73 -21.45
N LEU A 232 12.22 5.04 -21.98
CA LEU A 232 12.00 5.23 -23.42
C LEU A 232 12.46 6.60 -23.94
N LEU A 233 12.53 7.61 -23.07
CA LEU A 233 13.02 8.92 -23.45
C LEU A 233 14.51 8.88 -23.77
N GLU A 234 15.32 8.07 -23.08
CA GLU A 234 16.77 7.89 -23.34
C GLU A 234 17.53 9.22 -23.60
N GLY A 235 17.20 10.29 -22.86
CA GLY A 235 17.83 11.61 -23.04
C GLY A 235 17.41 12.38 -24.31
N VAL A 236 16.35 11.97 -25.00
CA VAL A 236 15.82 12.67 -26.18
C VAL A 236 15.64 14.16 -25.90
N PHE A 237 15.09 14.52 -24.75
CA PHE A 237 14.87 15.93 -24.38
C PHE A 237 16.02 16.59 -23.60
N ASP A 238 17.22 16.01 -23.60
CA ASP A 238 18.38 16.59 -22.91
C ASP A 238 18.66 18.03 -23.37
N GLY A 239 18.81 18.95 -22.42
CA GLY A 239 19.01 20.37 -22.70
C GLY A 239 17.73 21.16 -23.00
N ILE A 240 16.56 20.51 -23.08
CA ILE A 240 15.26 21.19 -23.12
C ILE A 240 14.77 21.42 -21.69
N THR A 241 14.39 22.66 -21.38
CA THR A 241 13.86 23.04 -20.08
C THR A 241 12.47 23.65 -20.20
N ILE A 242 11.67 23.49 -19.15
CA ILE A 242 10.32 24.02 -19.00
C ILE A 242 10.26 24.90 -17.74
N THR A 243 9.62 26.06 -17.84
CA THR A 243 9.26 26.88 -16.68
C THR A 243 8.11 26.19 -15.94
N LYS A 244 8.31 25.79 -14.68
CA LYS A 244 7.24 25.18 -13.86
C LYS A 244 6.56 26.24 -12.99
N GLY A 245 5.48 25.86 -12.32
CA GLY A 245 4.69 26.77 -11.47
C GLY A 245 5.44 27.41 -10.30
N ASP A 246 6.67 26.97 -10.01
CA ASP A 246 7.59 27.63 -9.07
C ASP A 246 8.40 28.78 -9.70
N GLY A 247 8.17 29.08 -10.98
CA GLY A 247 8.86 30.11 -11.77
C GLY A 247 10.30 29.75 -12.15
N LYS A 248 10.72 28.50 -11.92
CA LYS A 248 12.08 28.03 -12.26
C LYS A 248 12.06 27.13 -13.48
N GLN A 249 13.21 27.09 -14.15
CA GLN A 249 13.45 26.16 -15.25
C GLN A 249 13.85 24.79 -14.70
N HIS A 250 13.16 23.75 -15.19
CA HIS A 250 13.46 22.35 -14.91
C HIS A 250 13.64 21.59 -16.22
N PRO A 251 14.46 20.53 -16.28
CA PRO A 251 14.48 19.65 -17.43
C PRO A 251 13.09 19.09 -17.73
N VAL A 252 12.75 18.91 -19.01
CA VAL A 252 11.54 18.19 -19.41
C VAL A 252 11.62 16.76 -18.86
N SER A 253 10.57 16.35 -18.15
CA SER A 253 10.52 15.08 -17.43
C SER A 253 9.47 14.12 -17.99
N ALA A 254 9.51 12.85 -17.57
CA ALA A 254 8.46 11.88 -17.87
C ALA A 254 7.05 12.35 -17.47
N ASP A 255 6.92 13.21 -16.46
CA ASP A 255 5.63 13.77 -16.05
C ASP A 255 5.06 14.74 -17.08
N ASP A 256 5.91 15.61 -17.62
CA ASP A 256 5.52 16.58 -18.64
C ASP A 256 5.12 15.86 -19.94
N VAL A 257 5.84 14.78 -20.27
CA VAL A 257 5.51 13.90 -21.40
C VAL A 257 4.19 13.16 -21.17
N ALA A 258 4.00 12.53 -20.01
CA ALA A 258 2.77 11.82 -19.67
C ALA A 258 1.53 12.75 -19.71
N GLN A 259 1.67 13.99 -19.27
CA GLN A 259 0.61 15.00 -19.36
C GLN A 259 0.26 15.32 -20.82
N ALA A 260 1.26 15.55 -21.68
CA ALA A 260 1.02 15.79 -23.11
C ALA A 260 0.39 14.57 -23.81
N MET A 261 0.74 13.36 -23.39
CA MET A 261 0.17 12.12 -23.94
C MET A 261 -1.34 11.99 -23.72
N GLN A 262 -1.90 12.50 -22.61
CA GLN A 262 -3.33 12.37 -22.29
C GLN A 262 -4.22 12.85 -23.44
N LYS A 263 -3.90 14.03 -23.99
CA LYS A 263 -4.62 14.59 -25.13
C LYS A 263 -4.25 13.89 -26.44
N ALA A 264 -2.98 13.57 -26.64
CA ALA A 264 -2.50 12.93 -27.87
C ALA A 264 -3.17 11.57 -28.11
N LEU A 265 -3.34 10.77 -27.06
CA LEU A 265 -3.88 9.40 -27.14
C LEU A 265 -5.36 9.37 -27.51
N LEU A 266 -6.10 10.43 -27.22
CA LEU A 266 -7.51 10.58 -27.60
C LEU A 266 -7.69 11.13 -29.02
N GLY A 267 -6.61 11.57 -29.66
CA GLY A 267 -6.64 12.12 -31.01
C GLY A 267 -7.01 11.08 -32.07
N THR A 268 -7.88 11.46 -32.99
CA THR A 268 -8.33 10.63 -34.12
C THR A 268 -7.63 11.00 -35.43
N THR A 269 -6.99 12.16 -35.48
CA THR A 269 -6.22 12.65 -36.64
C THR A 269 -4.73 12.77 -36.32
N PRO A 270 -3.83 12.73 -37.32
CA PRO A 270 -2.39 12.93 -37.09
C PRO A 270 -2.05 14.24 -36.37
N ALA A 271 -2.83 15.30 -36.58
CA ALA A 271 -2.65 16.59 -35.92
C ALA A 271 -3.03 16.51 -34.43
N GLU A 272 -4.16 15.89 -34.09
CA GLU A 272 -4.58 15.71 -32.69
C GLU A 272 -3.63 14.79 -31.92
N ARG A 273 -3.07 13.79 -32.60
CA ARG A 273 -2.08 12.84 -32.04
C ARG A 273 -0.67 13.41 -31.94
N THR A 274 -0.48 14.67 -32.31
CA THR A 274 0.76 15.42 -32.10
C THR A 274 0.53 16.47 -31.01
N GLN A 275 1.27 16.37 -29.90
CA GLN A 275 1.20 17.36 -28.83
C GLN A 275 2.57 18.01 -28.62
N VAL A 276 2.54 19.31 -28.37
CA VAL A 276 3.73 20.12 -28.06
C VAL A 276 3.66 20.44 -26.58
N ILE A 277 4.71 20.12 -25.85
CA ILE A 277 4.90 20.55 -24.47
C ILE A 277 5.17 22.05 -24.50
N ASP A 278 4.30 22.82 -23.85
CA ASP A 278 4.52 24.24 -23.64
C ASP A 278 5.68 24.42 -22.65
N LEU A 279 6.75 25.08 -23.10
CA LEU A 279 7.96 25.26 -22.29
C LEU A 279 7.88 26.51 -21.40
N ASP A 280 6.89 27.37 -21.61
CA ASP A 280 6.65 28.56 -20.79
C ASP A 280 5.15 28.78 -20.50
N PRO A 281 4.49 27.82 -19.83
CA PRO A 281 3.09 27.94 -19.48
C PRO A 281 2.92 29.08 -18.45
N SER A 282 2.32 30.18 -18.91
CA SER A 282 2.06 31.37 -18.10
C SER A 282 1.05 31.13 -16.97
#